data_AF-A0A9P5NXR1-F1
#
_entry.id   AF-A0A9P5NXR1-F1
#
_cell.length_a   1.000
_cell.length_b   1.000
_cell.length_c   1.000
_cell.angle_alpha   90.00
_cell.angle_beta   90.00
_cell.angle_gamma   90.00
#
_symmetry.space_group_name_H-M   'P 1'
#
loop_
_entity.id
_entity.type
_entity.pdbx_description
1 polymer ?
#
loop_
_entity_poly.entity_id
_entity_poly.type
_entity_poly.pdbx_seq_one_letter_code
_entity_poly.pdbx_strand_id
1 'polypeptide(L)' 'MSLTTLPLELVLCVFKCLDWQDILNLRQTCSLLNQVSKERAVFHDLVTRYASIIPKSAFRPERPLYLYNCEGLEALICRW' A
#
# COMPACT_ATOMS: atom_id res chain seq x y z
N MET A 1 16.19 -18.91 -2.97
CA MET A 1 15.58 -18.41 -1.73
C MET A 1 14.19 -17.92 -2.06
N SER A 2 13.18 -18.20 -1.23
CA SER A 2 11.80 -17.76 -1.48
C SER A 2 11.49 -16.49 -0.68
N LEU A 3 10.73 -15.56 -1.26
CA LEU A 3 10.23 -14.38 -0.53
C LEU A 3 9.35 -14.79 0.65
N THR A 4 8.64 -15.93 0.54
CA THR A 4 7.71 -16.43 1.55
C THR A 4 8.38 -17.01 2.79
N THR A 5 9.70 -17.20 2.78
CA THR A 5 10.46 -17.70 3.94
C THR A 5 11.05 -16.57 4.78
N LEU A 6 10.87 -15.31 4.37
CA LEU A 6 11.31 -14.15 5.15
C LEU A 6 10.34 -13.87 6.31
N PRO A 7 10.82 -13.29 7.42
CA PRO A 7 9.97 -12.70 8.44
C PRO A 7 8.95 -11.72 7.84
N LEU A 8 7.73 -11.73 8.40
CA LEU A 8 6.60 -10.95 7.91
C LEU A 8 6.93 -9.45 7.82
N GLU A 9 7.70 -8.95 8.78
CA GLU A 9 8.13 -7.56 8.87
C GLU A 9 9.00 -7.16 7.67
N LEU A 10 9.86 -8.07 7.19
CA LEU A 10 10.67 -7.82 6.01
C LEU A 10 9.82 -7.82 4.73
N VAL A 11 8.85 -8.73 4.64
CA VAL A 11 7.91 -8.76 3.51
C VAL A 11 7.08 -7.46 3.49
N LEU A 12 6.64 -6.97 4.64
CA LEU A 12 5.96 -5.68 4.77
C LEU A 12 6.83 -4.51 4.32
N CYS A 13 8.11 -4.50 4.71
CA CYS A 13 9.06 -3.49 4.23
C CYS A 13 9.21 -3.51 2.71
N VAL A 14 9.24 -4.70 2.08
CA VAL A 14 9.24 -4.81 0.61
C VAL A 14 7.98 -4.19 0.02
N PHE A 15 6.79 -4.53 0.53
CA PHE A 15 5.52 -3.98 0.03
C PHE A 15 5.44 -2.46 0.15
N LYS A 16 5.99 -1.88 1.23
CA LYS A 16 6.04 -0.43 1.43
C LYS A 16 6.91 0.31 0.41
N CYS A 17 7.76 -0.40 -0.33
CA CYS A 17 8.57 0.17 -1.41
C CYS A 17 7.91 0.08 -2.79
N LEU A 18 6.83 -0.69 -2.94
CA LEU A 18 6.17 -0.94 -4.22
C LEU A 18 5.13 0.14 -4.56
N ASP A 19 4.78 0.23 -5.85
CA ASP A 19 3.63 0.99 -6.32
C ASP A 19 2.34 0.17 -6.25
N TRP A 20 1.19 0.84 -6.34
CA TRP A 20 -0.10 0.20 -6.09
C TRP A 20 -0.38 -0.94 -7.08
N GLN A 21 -0.01 -0.79 -8.36
CA GLN A 21 -0.21 -1.83 -9.37
C GLN A 21 0.54 -3.11 -9.01
N ASP A 22 1.80 -2.98 -8.58
CA ASP A 22 2.63 -4.12 -8.19
C ASP A 22 2.10 -4.81 -6.93
N ILE A 23 1.60 -4.03 -5.96
CA ILE A 23 0.94 -4.56 -4.77
C ILE A 23 -0.28 -5.40 -5.16
N LEU A 24 -1.13 -4.90 -6.06
CA LEU A 24 -2.33 -5.62 -6.53
C LEU A 24 -1.98 -6.86 -7.37
N ASN A 25 -0.88 -6.82 -8.12
CA ASN A 25 -0.39 -7.98 -8.86
C ASN A 25 0.15 -9.06 -7.91
N LEU A 26 0.99 -8.70 -6.94
CA LEU A 26 1.53 -9.62 -5.94
C LEU A 26 0.44 -10.20 -5.03
N ARG A 27 -0.66 -9.47 -4.79
CA ARG A 27 -1.81 -9.99 -4.04
C ARG A 27 -2.37 -11.29 -4.63
N GLN A 28 -2.26 -11.48 -5.94
CA GLN A 28 -2.84 -12.63 -6.65
C GLN A 28 -1.94 -13.87 -6.63
N THR A 29 -0.74 -13.81 -6.06
CA THR A 29 0.24 -14.89 -6.19
C THR A 29 0.11 -15.97 -5.12
N CYS A 30 -0.06 -15.60 -3.84
CA CYS A 30 -0.20 -16.56 -2.74
C CYS A 30 -0.88 -15.96 -1.50
N SER A 31 -1.30 -16.81 -0.56
CA SER A 31 -2.03 -16.40 0.65
C SER A 31 -1.26 -15.41 1.52
N LEU A 32 0.05 -15.60 1.71
CA LEU A 32 0.91 -14.69 2.47
C LEU A 32 0.92 -13.29 1.84
N LEU A 33 1.17 -13.21 0.53
CA LEU A 33 1.26 -11.93 -0.17
C LEU A 33 -0.11 -11.26 -0.26
N ASN A 34 -1.19 -12.04 -0.38
CA ASN A 34 -2.56 -11.53 -0.25
C ASN A 34 -2.81 -10.90 1.14
N GLN A 35 -2.38 -11.55 2.22
CA GLN A 35 -2.52 -11.02 3.58
C GLN A 35 -1.70 -9.74 3.77
N VAL A 36 -0.42 -9.76 3.40
CA VAL A 36 0.48 -8.60 3.50
C VAL A 36 -0.04 -7.42 2.69
N SER A 37 -0.56 -7.66 1.48
CA SER A 37 -1.13 -6.60 0.62
C SER A 37 -2.35 -5.90 1.21
N LYS A 38 -2.95 -6.43 2.29
CA LYS A 38 -4.13 -5.87 2.96
C LYS A 38 -3.77 -5.19 4.29
N GLU A 39 -2.48 -5.14 4.63
CA GLU A 39 -2.02 -4.41 5.79
C GLU A 39 -2.14 -2.90 5.54
N ARG A 40 -2.88 -2.20 6.43
CA ARG A 40 -3.14 -0.76 6.31
C ARG A 40 -1.83 0.03 6.16
N ALA A 41 -0.77 -0.40 6.82
CA ALA A 41 0.54 0.26 6.78
C ALA A 41 1.13 0.34 5.36
N VAL A 42 0.85 -0.63 4.49
CA VAL A 42 1.33 -0.65 3.10
C VAL A 42 0.74 0.52 2.32
N PHE A 43 -0.58 0.64 2.31
CA PHE A 43 -1.24 1.72 1.58
C PHE A 43 -1.07 3.07 2.27
N HIS A 44 -0.94 3.11 3.59
CA HIS A 44 -0.66 4.36 4.30
C HIS A 44 0.67 4.97 3.88
N ASP A 45 1.75 4.17 3.86
CA ASP A 45 3.07 4.65 3.45
C ASP A 45 3.08 5.01 1.96
N LEU A 46 2.40 4.23 1.12
CA LEU A 46 2.23 4.53 -0.30
C LEU A 46 1.52 5.88 -0.53
N VAL A 47 0.36 6.09 0.09
CA VAL A 47 -0.38 7.36 -0.02
C VAL A 47 0.45 8.52 0.53
N THR A 48 1.19 8.31 1.62
CA THR A 48 2.07 9.35 2.18
C THR A 48 3.20 9.72 1.21
N ARG A 49 3.81 8.74 0.53
CA ARG A 49 4.80 8.97 -0.53
C ARG A 49 4.20 9.71 -1.72
N TYR A 50 3.01 9.33 -2.17
CA TYR A 50 2.36 10.02 -3.29
C TYR A 50 1.96 11.46 -2.92
N ALA A 51 1.47 11.69 -1.70
CA ALA A 51 1.11 13.02 -1.22
C ALA A 51 2.29 13.98 -1.11
N SER A 52 3.54 13.50 -1.03
CA SER A 52 4.74 14.34 -1.05
C SER A 52 5.19 14.72 -2.47
N ILE A 53 4.78 13.95 -3.47
CA ILE A 53 5.16 14.14 -4.88
C ILE A 53 4.06 14.91 -5.64
N ILE A 54 2.79 14.57 -5.40
CA ILE A 54 1.65 15.13 -6.12
C ILE A 54 1.29 16.51 -5.55
N PRO A 55 1.03 17.52 -6.40
CA PRO A 55 0.52 18.80 -5.94
C PRO A 55 -0.74 18.65 -5.08
N LYS A 56 -0.83 19.40 -3.99
CA LYS A 56 -2.01 19.37 -3.07
C LYS A 56 -3.34 19.71 -3.76
N SER A 57 -3.30 20.44 -4.87
CA SER A 57 -4.47 20.74 -5.70
C SER A 57 -5.02 19.50 -6.41
N ALA A 58 -4.13 18.57 -6.73
CA ALA A 58 -4.45 17.31 -7.40
C ALA A 58 -4.80 16.25 -6.35
N PHE A 59 -3.97 16.05 -5.32
CA PHE A 59 -4.19 15.05 -4.28
C PHE A 59 -4.73 15.66 -2.98
N ARG A 60 -6.05 15.61 -2.77
CA ARG A 60 -6.70 16.10 -1.55
C ARG A 60 -7.59 15.01 -0.92
N PRO A 61 -7.12 14.32 0.14
CA PRO A 61 -7.98 13.39 0.87
C PRO A 61 -9.09 14.17 1.61
N GLU A 62 -10.28 13.59 1.67
CA GLU A 62 -11.47 14.20 2.29
C GLU A 62 -11.33 14.35 3.81
N ARG A 63 -10.53 13.48 4.43
CA ARG A 63 -10.24 13.43 5.86
C ARG A 63 -8.76 13.09 6.10
N PRO A 64 -8.24 13.22 7.33
CA PRO A 64 -6.88 12.78 7.63
C PRO A 64 -6.65 11.28 7.35
N LEU A 65 -5.46 10.92 6.86
CA LEU A 65 -5.12 9.54 6.46
C LEU A 65 -5.24 8.51 7.61
N TYR A 66 -5.09 8.94 8.85
CA TYR A 66 -5.26 8.07 10.02
C TYR A 66 -6.70 7.58 10.21
N LEU A 67 -7.71 8.26 9.64
CA LEU A 67 -9.11 7.86 9.69
C LEU A 67 -9.53 6.88 8.58
N TYR A 68 -8.66 6.62 7.60
CA TYR A 68 -8.94 5.63 6.56
C TYR A 68 -8.50 4.24 7.01
N ASN A 69 -9.35 3.26 6.74
CA ASN A 69 -9.00 1.84 6.75
C ASN A 69 -8.16 1.49 5.49
N CYS A 70 -7.70 0.24 5.39
CA CYS A 70 -6.88 -0.19 4.26
C CYS A 70 -7.58 0.02 2.91
N GLU A 71 -8.84 -0.40 2.80
CA GLU A 71 -9.66 -0.29 1.58
C GLU A 71 -9.84 1.16 1.15
N GLY A 72 -10.04 2.07 2.09
CA GLY A 72 -10.18 3.50 1.81
C GLY A 72 -8.89 4.14 1.31
N LEU A 73 -7.72 3.72 1.83
CA LEU A 73 -6.42 4.16 1.33
C LEU A 73 -6.13 3.58 -0.07
N GLU A 74 -6.49 2.32 -0.30
CA GLU A 74 -6.40 1.67 -1.60
C GLU A 74 -7.27 2.39 -2.65
N ALA A 75 -8.52 2.70 -2.31
CA ALA A 75 -9.42 3.44 -3.20
C ALA A 75 -8.95 4.87 -3.50
N LEU A 76 -8.22 5.51 -2.57
CA LEU A 76 -7.61 6.82 -2.80
C LEU A 76 -6.48 6.73 -3.83
N ILE A 77 -5.61 5.73 -3.73
CA ILE A 77 -4.42 5.62 -4.58
C ILE A 77 -4.76 5.06 -5.97
N CYS A 78 -5.70 4.11 -6.07
CA CYS A 78 -6.06 3.49 -7.36
C CYS A 78 -6.78 4.45 -8.32
N ARG A 79 -7.06 5.69 -7.89
CA ARG A 79 -7.57 6.78 -8.73
C ARG A 79 -6.47 7.56 -9.44
N TRP A 80 -5.19 7.25 -9.18
CA TRP A 80 -3.99 7.88 -9.73
C TRP A 80 -3.17 6.87 -10.53
#